data_AF-A0A5K0YN68-F1
#
_entry.id   AF-A0A5K0YN68-F1
#
_cell.length_a   1.000
_cell.length_b   1.000
_cell.length_c   1.000
_cell.angle_alpha   90.00
_cell.angle_beta   90.00
_cell.angle_gamma   90.00
#
_symmetry.space_group_name_H-M   'P 1'
#
loop_
_entity.id
_entity.type
_entity.pdbx_description
1 polymer ?
#
loop_
_entity_poly.entity_id
_entity_poly.type
_entity_poly.pdbx_seq_one_letter_code
_entity_poly.pdbx_strand_id
1 'polypeptide(L)'
;VQNSGALPSSDVLIAFPSTQIKRLSLLNVVAVEGKRKKKSFKPLTVNPTKLSDIPEDVHLFSISLPNSLNSGETISLELLFILTHSLEPFPVEISQSESQFVHYDDSAVLLSPYLVKEQVTHIKTPNNKIESYTRINPVNVVGSELKYGTYSDRLPFSSDLIRVHFENNHPFAVVEEFTREVEISHWGSIQVTEHYSLAHAGARHMGVFS
;
A
#
# COMPACT_ATOMS: atom_id res chain seq x y z
N VAL A 1 -6.27 17.00 4.53
CA VAL A 1 -7.42 16.85 5.45
C VAL A 1 -7.82 18.22 5.97
N GLN A 2 -9.12 18.48 6.14
CA GLN A 2 -9.65 19.72 6.72
C GLN A 2 -10.58 19.38 7.88
N ASN A 3 -10.49 20.08 9.01
CA ASN A 3 -11.49 19.97 10.06
C ASN A 3 -12.72 20.81 9.68
N SER A 4 -13.82 20.15 9.28
CA SER A 4 -15.10 20.82 9.02
C SER A 4 -16.03 20.88 10.24
N GLY A 5 -15.62 20.30 11.38
CA GLY A 5 -16.38 20.33 12.63
C GLY A 5 -16.21 21.63 13.40
N ALA A 6 -17.06 21.85 14.41
CA ALA A 6 -16.99 23.03 15.27
C ALA A 6 -15.89 22.92 16.36
N LEU A 7 -15.56 21.69 16.78
CA LEU A 7 -14.58 21.43 17.83
C LEU A 7 -13.20 21.12 17.23
N PRO A 8 -12.10 21.48 17.92
CA PRO A 8 -10.76 21.04 17.53
C PRO A 8 -10.64 19.51 17.51
N SER A 9 -9.94 18.96 16.52
CA SER A 9 -9.65 17.52 16.43
C SER A 9 -8.16 17.26 16.62
N SER A 10 -7.82 16.32 17.50
CA SER A 10 -6.43 15.90 17.74
C SER A 10 -6.02 14.66 16.94
N ASP A 11 -6.98 13.99 16.30
CA ASP A 11 -6.73 12.74 15.59
C ASP A 11 -7.39 12.74 14.20
N VAL A 12 -6.84 11.91 13.31
CA VAL A 12 -7.41 11.61 11.98
C VAL A 12 -7.44 10.10 11.80
N LEU A 13 -8.59 9.57 11.36
CA LEU A 13 -8.77 8.15 11.11
C LEU A 13 -8.41 7.77 9.67
N ILE A 14 -7.82 6.60 9.50
CA ILE A 14 -7.55 5.99 8.19
C ILE A 14 -8.07 4.56 8.18
N ALA A 15 -8.53 4.11 7.02
CA ALA A 15 -9.19 2.82 6.85
C ALA A 15 -8.41 1.96 5.86
N PHE A 16 -8.32 0.67 6.18
CA PHE A 16 -7.77 -0.36 5.29
C PHE A 16 -8.75 -1.53 5.24
N PRO A 17 -8.99 -2.14 4.06
CA PRO A 17 -9.74 -3.36 3.97
C PRO A 17 -8.95 -4.52 4.58
N SER A 18 -9.64 -5.56 5.08
CA SER A 18 -9.00 -6.73 5.68
C SER A 18 -8.00 -7.43 4.75
N THR A 19 -8.21 -7.35 3.43
CA THR A 19 -7.28 -7.88 2.42
C THR A 19 -5.91 -7.21 2.46
N GLN A 20 -5.87 -5.88 2.61
CA GLN A 20 -4.62 -5.11 2.74
C GLN A 20 -3.99 -5.33 4.12
N ILE A 21 -4.78 -5.37 5.20
CA ILE A 21 -4.28 -5.59 6.57
C ILE A 21 -3.51 -6.91 6.70
N LYS A 22 -4.03 -8.00 6.13
CA LYS A 22 -3.37 -9.31 6.16
C LYS A 22 -2.00 -9.31 5.48
N ARG A 23 -1.78 -8.36 4.56
CA ARG A 23 -0.59 -8.21 3.71
C ARG A 23 0.28 -7.01 4.13
N LEU A 24 -0.11 -6.25 5.14
CA LEU A 24 0.57 -5.02 5.54
C LEU A 24 1.85 -5.33 6.31
N SER A 25 3.01 -4.88 5.80
CA SER A 25 4.30 -5.05 6.47
C SER A 25 4.80 -3.77 7.14
N LEU A 26 4.45 -2.60 6.58
CA LEU A 26 4.86 -1.30 7.08
C LEU A 26 3.74 -0.28 6.86
N LEU A 27 3.53 0.59 7.83
CA LEU A 27 2.68 1.77 7.72
C LEU A 27 3.37 2.95 8.41
N ASN A 28 3.76 3.94 7.61
CA ASN A 28 4.37 5.18 8.06
C ASN A 28 3.50 6.36 7.64
N VAL A 29 3.31 7.30 8.56
CA VAL A 29 2.54 8.52 8.30
C VAL A 29 3.37 9.72 8.74
N VAL A 30 3.42 10.74 7.88
CA VAL A 30 4.13 11.99 8.17
C VAL A 30 3.21 13.19 7.93
N ALA A 31 3.30 14.20 8.80
CA ALA A 31 2.77 15.52 8.52
C ALA A 31 3.73 16.28 7.62
N VAL A 32 3.19 16.91 6.58
CA VAL A 32 3.94 17.77 5.66
C VAL A 32 3.81 19.21 6.11
N GLU A 33 4.93 19.81 6.50
CA GLU A 33 5.02 21.21 6.93
C GLU A 33 5.87 22.02 5.93
N GLY A 34 5.54 23.32 5.79
CA GLY A 34 6.26 24.23 4.88
C GLY A 34 5.80 24.20 3.42
N LYS A 35 6.40 25.06 2.59
CA LYS A 35 6.06 25.21 1.16
C LYS A 35 7.31 25.02 0.28
N ARG A 36 7.13 24.36 -0.87
CA ARG A 36 8.15 24.18 -1.93
C ARG A 36 9.46 23.55 -1.43
N LYS A 37 10.61 24.24 -1.54
CA LYS A 37 11.95 23.71 -1.23
C LYS A 37 12.25 23.57 0.27
N LYS A 38 11.35 24.02 1.15
CA LYS A 38 11.47 23.91 2.62
C LYS A 38 10.38 23.00 3.19
N LYS A 39 10.12 21.86 2.56
CA LYS A 39 9.22 20.84 3.13
C LYS A 39 9.94 20.14 4.27
N SER A 40 9.32 20.09 5.45
CA SER A 40 9.70 19.21 6.54
C SER A 40 8.65 18.11 6.69
N PHE A 41 9.13 16.90 7.01
CA PHE A 41 8.29 15.74 7.25
C PHE A 41 8.42 15.37 8.71
N LYS A 42 7.31 15.44 9.45
CA LYS A 42 7.27 15.06 10.86
C LYS A 42 6.56 13.71 11.00
N PRO A 43 7.25 12.64 11.45
CA PRO A 43 6.60 11.36 11.73
C PRO A 43 5.47 11.51 12.74
N LEU A 44 4.37 10.81 12.49
CA LEU A 44 3.20 10.77 13.36
C LEU A 44 2.99 9.38 13.94
N THR A 45 2.43 9.34 15.14
CA THR A 45 2.06 8.09 15.81
C THR A 45 0.77 7.55 15.21
N VAL A 46 0.75 6.25 14.89
CA VAL A 46 -0.40 5.56 14.34
C VAL A 46 -0.80 4.42 15.28
N ASN A 47 -2.05 4.41 15.72
CA ASN A 47 -2.56 3.42 16.67
C ASN A 47 -3.79 2.71 16.09
N PRO A 48 -3.89 1.37 16.18
CA PRO A 48 -5.13 0.66 15.84
C PRO A 48 -6.31 1.20 16.65
N THR A 49 -7.48 1.31 16.04
CA THR A 49 -8.70 1.84 16.71
C THR A 49 -9.93 1.07 16.26
N LYS A 50 -10.95 0.99 17.12
CA LYS A 50 -12.24 0.39 16.81
C LYS A 50 -13.35 1.43 17.00
N LEU A 51 -14.28 1.50 16.05
CA LEU A 51 -15.51 2.29 16.15
C LEU A 51 -16.71 1.34 16.07
N SER A 52 -17.83 1.74 16.66
CA SER A 52 -19.04 0.91 16.78
C SER A 52 -19.86 0.78 15.49
N ASP A 53 -19.61 1.64 14.49
CA ASP A 53 -20.44 1.78 13.28
C ASP A 53 -19.59 1.76 11.99
N ILE A 54 -18.78 0.71 11.81
CA ILE A 54 -17.97 0.52 10.59
C ILE A 54 -18.27 -0.83 9.93
N PRO A 55 -18.07 -0.95 8.60
CA PRO A 55 -18.17 -2.25 7.93
C PRO A 55 -17.22 -3.28 8.54
N GLU A 56 -17.63 -4.55 8.59
CA GLU A 56 -16.88 -5.63 9.27
C GLU A 56 -15.51 -5.90 8.65
N ASP A 57 -15.35 -5.67 7.36
CA ASP A 57 -14.13 -5.90 6.58
C ASP A 57 -13.18 -4.69 6.55
N VAL A 58 -13.42 -3.70 7.43
CA VAL A 58 -12.63 -2.47 7.50
C VAL A 58 -11.94 -2.36 8.85
N HIS A 59 -10.64 -2.08 8.80
CA HIS A 59 -9.83 -1.83 9.98
C HIS A 59 -9.40 -0.37 10.01
N LEU A 60 -9.55 0.26 11.17
CA LEU A 60 -9.21 1.66 11.38
C LEU A 60 -7.90 1.81 12.15
N PHE A 61 -7.15 2.86 11.77
CA PHE A 61 -6.06 3.40 12.57
C PHE A 61 -6.31 4.87 12.84
N SER A 62 -5.97 5.30 14.05
CA SER A 62 -5.94 6.70 14.45
C SER A 62 -4.53 7.26 14.33
N ILE A 63 -4.41 8.37 13.62
CA ILE A 63 -3.19 9.17 13.50
C ILE A 63 -3.29 10.33 14.49
N SER A 64 -2.37 10.37 15.46
CA SER A 64 -2.30 11.49 16.40
C SER A 64 -1.59 12.69 15.78
N LEU A 65 -2.29 13.82 15.73
CA LEU A 65 -1.79 15.06 15.15
C LEU A 65 -0.83 15.75 16.13
N PRO A 66 0.18 16.48 15.62
CA PRO A 66 1.16 17.17 16.46
C PRO A 66 0.53 18.34 17.23
N ASN A 67 -0.48 18.98 16.64
CA ASN A 67 -1.30 20.03 17.24
C ASN A 67 -2.76 19.75 16.88
N SER A 68 -3.70 20.11 17.76
CA SER A 68 -5.12 19.98 17.45
C SER A 68 -5.49 20.89 16.28
N LEU A 69 -6.22 20.33 15.31
CA LEU A 69 -6.69 21.03 14.13
C LEU A 69 -7.98 21.79 14.47
N ASN A 70 -7.95 23.11 14.50
CA ASN A 70 -9.15 23.91 14.79
C ASN A 70 -10.15 23.87 13.64
N SER A 71 -11.37 24.35 13.87
CA SER A 71 -12.41 24.43 12.83
C SER A 71 -11.91 25.22 11.61
N GLY A 72 -12.07 24.65 10.42
CA GLY A 72 -11.63 25.20 9.15
C GLY A 72 -10.15 24.98 8.82
N GLU A 73 -9.31 24.60 9.77
CA GLU A 73 -7.89 24.38 9.54
C GLU A 73 -7.62 23.12 8.72
N THR A 74 -6.48 23.13 8.03
CA THR A 74 -6.06 22.06 7.12
C THR A 74 -4.68 21.54 7.46
N ILE A 75 -4.49 20.22 7.33
CA ILE A 75 -3.20 19.56 7.41
C ILE A 75 -2.99 18.67 6.19
N SER A 76 -1.75 18.60 5.71
CA SER A 76 -1.31 17.67 4.66
C SER A 76 -0.62 16.48 5.31
N LEU A 77 -1.10 15.28 4.99
CA LEU A 77 -0.56 14.02 5.48
C LEU A 77 -0.05 13.22 4.28
N GLU A 78 1.14 12.65 4.41
CA GLU A 78 1.67 11.67 3.46
C GLU A 78 1.73 10.31 4.15
N LEU A 79 1.13 9.31 3.51
CA LEU A 79 1.03 7.95 4.00
C LEU A 79 1.84 7.04 3.08
N LEU A 80 2.76 6.29 3.66
CA LEU A 80 3.49 5.24 2.99
C LEU A 80 3.15 3.92 3.66
N PHE A 81 2.61 2.98 2.90
CA PHE A 81 2.42 1.62 3.36
C PHE A 81 3.03 0.63 2.36
N ILE A 82 3.50 -0.50 2.87
CA ILE A 82 4.07 -1.57 2.08
C ILE A 82 3.21 -2.81 2.28
N LEU A 83 2.73 -3.37 1.17
CA LEU A 83 2.01 -4.63 1.15
C LEU A 83 2.90 -5.73 0.58
N THR A 84 2.96 -6.87 1.25
CA THR A 84 3.60 -8.09 0.77
C THR A 84 2.57 -9.02 0.14
N HIS A 85 2.99 -9.89 -0.78
CA HIS A 85 2.09 -10.88 -1.40
C HIS A 85 0.84 -10.29 -2.09
N SER A 86 0.90 -9.05 -2.58
CA SER A 86 -0.22 -8.40 -3.29
C SER A 86 -0.26 -8.65 -4.79
N LEU A 87 0.76 -9.30 -5.35
CA LEU A 87 0.87 -9.62 -6.77
C LEU A 87 0.74 -11.13 -6.94
N GLU A 88 -0.23 -11.54 -7.75
CA GLU A 88 -0.56 -12.95 -7.96
C GLU A 88 -0.19 -13.35 -9.40
N PRO A 89 0.74 -14.31 -9.60
CA PRO A 89 1.10 -14.79 -10.93
C PRO A 89 -0.10 -15.30 -11.72
N PHE A 90 -0.25 -14.81 -12.94
CA PHE A 90 -1.26 -15.27 -13.88
C PHE A 90 -0.73 -15.19 -15.32
N PRO A 91 -0.45 -16.33 -15.98
CA PRO A 91 -0.68 -17.70 -15.52
C PRO A 91 0.19 -18.11 -14.31
N VAL A 92 -0.27 -19.12 -13.57
CA VAL A 92 0.42 -19.65 -12.37
C VAL A 92 1.66 -20.48 -12.75
N GLU A 93 1.69 -21.00 -13.98
CA GLU A 93 2.80 -21.77 -14.52
C GLU A 93 3.24 -21.19 -15.87
N ILE A 94 4.54 -21.13 -16.11
CA ILE A 94 5.17 -20.64 -17.34
C ILE A 94 6.36 -21.53 -17.73
N SER A 95 6.61 -21.65 -19.02
CA SER A 95 7.84 -22.25 -19.56
C SER A 95 9.04 -21.31 -19.41
N GLN A 96 10.26 -21.85 -19.56
CA GLN A 96 11.51 -21.09 -19.41
C GLN A 96 11.62 -19.84 -20.32
N SER A 97 10.98 -19.86 -21.51
CA SER A 97 11.02 -18.76 -22.48
C SER A 97 9.89 -17.74 -22.34
N GLU A 98 8.87 -18.05 -21.53
CA GLU A 98 7.71 -17.18 -21.38
C GLU A 98 7.96 -16.05 -20.38
N SER A 99 7.28 -14.92 -20.60
CA SER A 99 7.31 -13.80 -19.66
C SER A 99 6.28 -14.00 -18.56
N GLN A 100 6.62 -13.56 -17.35
CA GLN A 100 5.72 -13.61 -16.22
C GLN A 100 4.77 -12.41 -16.21
N PHE A 101 3.48 -12.70 -16.07
CA PHE A 101 2.45 -11.69 -15.84
C PHE A 101 1.82 -11.90 -14.46
N VAL A 102 1.30 -10.82 -13.88
CA VAL A 102 0.70 -10.82 -12.54
C VAL A 102 -0.59 -10.02 -12.50
N HIS A 103 -1.51 -10.42 -11.63
CA HIS A 103 -2.66 -9.63 -11.23
C HIS A 103 -2.32 -8.79 -9.99
N TYR A 104 -2.78 -7.54 -10.01
CA TYR A 104 -2.89 -6.67 -8.86
C TYR A 104 -4.37 -6.31 -8.66
N ASP A 105 -4.89 -6.64 -7.47
CA ASP A 105 -6.28 -6.39 -7.08
C ASP A 105 -6.34 -5.33 -5.98
N ASP A 106 -7.11 -4.27 -6.21
CA ASP A 106 -7.30 -3.17 -5.26
C ASP A 106 -8.59 -2.38 -5.57
N SER A 107 -8.70 -1.14 -5.08
CA SER A 107 -9.78 -0.21 -5.39
C SER A 107 -9.27 1.02 -6.16
N ALA A 108 -10.04 1.48 -7.15
CA ALA A 108 -9.78 2.73 -7.86
C ALA A 108 -9.98 3.95 -6.96
N VAL A 109 -10.75 3.82 -5.87
CA VAL A 109 -11.00 4.88 -4.88
C VAL A 109 -10.48 4.52 -3.50
N LEU A 110 -10.13 5.56 -2.73
CA LEU A 110 -9.55 5.43 -1.41
C LEU A 110 -10.65 5.03 -0.44
N LEU A 111 -10.43 3.93 0.27
CA LEU A 111 -11.27 3.58 1.40
C LEU A 111 -11.02 4.59 2.53
N SER A 112 -12.04 5.40 2.85
CA SER A 112 -11.95 6.48 3.82
C SER A 112 -13.17 6.52 4.73
N PRO A 113 -13.03 6.73 6.05
CA PRO A 113 -14.16 6.96 6.95
C PRO A 113 -14.78 8.37 6.78
N TYR A 114 -14.16 9.23 5.97
CA TYR A 114 -14.62 10.58 5.68
C TYR A 114 -15.03 10.73 4.22
N LEU A 115 -15.91 11.71 3.95
CA LEU A 115 -16.21 12.16 2.60
C LEU A 115 -14.94 12.68 1.91
N VAL A 116 -14.64 12.16 0.72
CA VAL A 116 -13.50 12.60 -0.09
C VAL A 116 -14.01 13.51 -1.20
N LYS A 117 -13.66 14.81 -1.11
CA LYS A 117 -14.11 15.82 -2.08
C LYS A 117 -13.57 15.59 -3.49
N GLU A 118 -12.30 15.21 -3.59
CA GLU A 118 -11.62 15.01 -4.86
C GLU A 118 -10.55 13.92 -4.69
N GLN A 119 -10.45 13.02 -5.66
CA GLN A 119 -9.46 11.96 -5.69
C GLN A 119 -8.96 11.66 -7.10
N VAL A 120 -7.67 11.35 -7.19
CA VAL A 120 -7.05 10.69 -8.34
C VAL A 120 -6.20 9.54 -7.83
N THR A 121 -6.27 8.38 -8.50
CA THR A 121 -5.45 7.20 -8.17
C THR A 121 -4.52 6.90 -9.33
N HIS A 122 -3.24 6.74 -9.03
CA HIS A 122 -2.19 6.44 -10.00
C HIS A 122 -1.58 5.07 -9.69
N ILE A 123 -1.61 4.16 -10.67
CA ILE A 123 -0.99 2.84 -10.59
C ILE A 123 0.17 2.80 -11.59
N LYS A 124 1.39 2.59 -11.09
CA LYS A 124 2.59 2.47 -11.92
C LYS A 124 3.01 1.01 -12.00
N THR A 125 3.09 0.49 -13.22
CA THR A 125 3.59 -0.85 -13.53
C THR A 125 5.10 -0.79 -13.83
N PRO A 126 5.83 -1.93 -13.72
CA PRO A 126 7.27 -1.98 -14.00
C PRO A 126 7.63 -1.56 -15.43
N ASN A 127 6.73 -1.84 -16.38
CA ASN A 127 6.86 -1.48 -17.79
C ASN A 127 5.49 -1.19 -18.42
N ASN A 128 5.46 -0.87 -19.71
CA ASN A 128 4.25 -0.52 -20.45
C ASN A 128 3.45 -1.71 -21.01
N LYS A 129 3.83 -2.96 -20.70
CA LYS A 129 3.08 -4.16 -21.10
C LYS A 129 1.99 -4.47 -20.08
N ILE A 130 0.89 -3.74 -20.21
CA ILE A 130 -0.35 -3.97 -19.48
C ILE A 130 -1.25 -4.81 -20.37
N GLU A 131 -1.55 -6.03 -19.93
CA GLU A 131 -2.39 -6.98 -20.67
C GLU A 131 -3.87 -6.59 -20.56
N SER A 132 -4.34 -6.30 -19.34
CA SER A 132 -5.72 -5.85 -19.11
C SER A 132 -5.86 -5.02 -17.84
N TYR A 133 -6.94 -4.25 -17.74
CA TYR A 133 -7.30 -3.49 -16.56
C TYR A 133 -8.81 -3.22 -16.49
N THR A 134 -9.35 -3.10 -15.28
CA THR A 134 -10.76 -2.74 -15.07
C THR A 134 -11.05 -1.32 -15.57
N ARG A 135 -12.08 -1.13 -16.39
CA ARG A 135 -12.42 0.19 -16.97
C ARG A 135 -13.48 0.90 -16.14
N ILE A 136 -13.04 1.71 -15.17
CA ILE A 136 -13.91 2.61 -14.40
C ILE A 136 -13.63 4.04 -14.87
N ASN A 137 -14.63 4.67 -15.49
CA ASN A 137 -14.45 5.99 -16.10
C ASN A 137 -14.49 7.11 -15.04
N PRO A 138 -13.62 8.12 -15.15
CA PRO A 138 -12.56 8.27 -16.15
C PRO A 138 -11.32 7.43 -15.81
N VAL A 139 -10.80 6.70 -16.81
CA VAL A 139 -9.51 6.00 -16.75
C VAL A 139 -8.66 6.37 -17.96
N ASN A 140 -7.38 6.62 -17.73
CA ASN A 140 -6.40 6.87 -18.78
C ASN A 140 -5.14 6.05 -18.54
N VAL A 141 -4.50 5.58 -19.61
CA VAL A 141 -3.24 4.82 -19.55
C VAL A 141 -2.20 5.54 -20.38
N VAL A 142 -1.07 5.90 -19.77
CA VAL A 142 0.04 6.58 -20.44
C VAL A 142 1.34 5.88 -20.07
N GLY A 143 1.96 5.22 -21.05
CA GLY A 143 3.17 4.44 -20.82
C GLY A 143 2.93 3.29 -19.85
N SER A 144 3.61 3.31 -18.70
CA SER A 144 3.49 2.31 -17.62
C SER A 144 2.63 2.81 -16.46
N GLU A 145 1.76 3.80 -16.67
CA GLU A 145 0.96 4.42 -15.62
C GLU A 145 -0.54 4.43 -15.99
N LEU A 146 -1.36 3.87 -15.10
CA LEU A 146 -2.82 3.96 -15.15
C LEU A 146 -3.29 5.06 -14.18
N LYS A 147 -4.14 5.96 -14.67
CA LYS A 147 -4.76 7.03 -13.90
C LYS A 147 -6.27 6.79 -13.83
N TYR A 148 -6.78 6.54 -12.64
CA TYR A 148 -8.22 6.49 -12.33
C TYR A 148 -8.67 7.80 -11.70
N GLY A 149 -9.81 8.33 -12.16
CA GLY A 149 -10.30 9.64 -11.78
C GLY A 149 -9.79 10.77 -12.69
N THR A 150 -10.08 12.03 -12.41
CA THR A 150 -10.57 12.57 -11.14
C THR A 150 -12.00 12.16 -10.79
N TYR A 151 -12.20 11.72 -9.55
CA TYR A 151 -13.52 11.50 -8.95
C TYR A 151 -13.82 12.57 -7.91
N SER A 152 -15.08 12.97 -7.80
CA SER A 152 -15.55 13.95 -6.81
C SER A 152 -16.56 13.34 -5.84
N ASP A 153 -16.64 13.94 -4.65
CA ASP A 153 -17.67 13.70 -3.62
C ASP A 153 -17.92 12.21 -3.31
N ARG A 154 -16.83 11.46 -3.05
CA ARG A 154 -16.90 10.04 -2.72
C ARG A 154 -17.33 9.85 -1.29
N LEU A 155 -18.39 9.07 -1.11
CA LEU A 155 -18.99 8.77 0.18
C LEU A 155 -18.02 7.99 1.10
N PRO A 156 -18.15 8.14 2.43
CA PRO A 156 -17.45 7.30 3.39
C PRO A 156 -17.61 5.81 3.07
N PHE A 157 -16.53 5.06 3.23
CA PHE A 157 -16.45 3.61 3.02
C PHE A 157 -16.89 3.13 1.62
N SER A 158 -16.80 4.00 0.60
CA SER A 158 -16.99 3.58 -0.79
C SER A 158 -15.75 2.86 -1.34
N SER A 159 -15.98 1.90 -2.24
CA SER A 159 -14.92 1.14 -2.92
C SER A 159 -15.33 0.82 -4.35
N ASP A 160 -14.34 0.85 -5.26
CA ASP A 160 -14.52 0.57 -6.68
C ASP A 160 -13.45 -0.47 -7.07
N LEU A 161 -13.79 -1.74 -6.98
CA LEU A 161 -12.83 -2.83 -7.17
C LEU A 161 -12.24 -2.81 -8.59
N ILE A 162 -10.91 -2.89 -8.66
CA ILE A 162 -10.15 -2.94 -9.90
C ILE A 162 -9.15 -4.08 -9.87
N ARG A 163 -8.86 -4.60 -11.07
CA ARG A 163 -7.79 -5.53 -11.36
C ARG A 163 -6.91 -4.94 -12.44
N VAL A 164 -5.60 -5.09 -12.29
CA VAL A 164 -4.61 -4.75 -13.34
C VAL A 164 -3.77 -5.99 -13.60
N HIS A 165 -3.68 -6.39 -14.87
CA HIS A 165 -2.88 -7.52 -15.34
C HIS A 165 -1.73 -6.99 -16.18
N PHE A 166 -0.49 -7.24 -15.77
CA PHE A 166 0.70 -6.66 -16.41
C PHE A 166 1.91 -7.57 -16.29
N GLU A 167 2.90 -7.37 -17.17
CA GLU A 167 4.16 -8.11 -17.16
C GLU A 167 5.02 -7.67 -15.96
N ASN A 168 5.53 -8.64 -15.21
CA ASN A 168 6.50 -8.39 -14.14
C ASN A 168 7.50 -9.56 -14.05
N ASN A 169 8.67 -9.36 -14.67
CA ASN A 169 9.79 -10.29 -14.67
C ASN A 169 10.81 -10.03 -13.56
N HIS A 170 10.50 -9.19 -12.56
CA HIS A 170 11.37 -9.06 -11.39
C HIS A 170 11.39 -10.37 -10.58
N PRO A 171 12.46 -10.68 -9.84
CA PRO A 171 12.51 -11.86 -8.98
C PRO A 171 11.48 -11.76 -7.83
N PHE A 172 10.68 -12.81 -7.64
CA PHE A 172 9.74 -12.94 -6.52
C PHE A 172 10.37 -13.77 -5.42
N ALA A 173 11.49 -13.29 -4.85
CA ALA A 173 12.17 -13.98 -3.76
C ALA A 173 11.42 -13.75 -2.44
N VAL A 174 11.07 -14.84 -1.76
CA VAL A 174 10.41 -14.84 -0.45
C VAL A 174 11.29 -15.62 0.51
N VAL A 175 11.64 -14.99 1.63
CA VAL A 175 12.26 -15.69 2.77
C VAL A 175 11.12 -16.29 3.58
N GLU A 176 10.98 -17.61 3.53
CA GLU A 176 9.94 -18.33 4.26
C GLU A 176 10.32 -18.52 5.73
N GLU A 177 11.61 -18.75 5.99
CA GLU A 177 12.17 -18.90 7.33
C GLU A 177 13.52 -18.16 7.42
N PHE A 178 13.72 -17.45 8.52
CA PHE A 178 14.96 -16.74 8.82
C PHE A 178 15.36 -16.94 10.27
N THR A 179 16.55 -17.50 10.47
CA THR A 179 17.16 -17.67 11.78
C THR A 179 18.48 -16.91 11.82
N ARG A 180 18.60 -15.96 12.76
CA ARG A 180 19.84 -15.22 13.03
C ARG A 180 20.37 -15.58 14.41
N GLU A 181 21.57 -16.11 14.45
CA GLU A 181 22.33 -16.41 15.66
C GLU A 181 23.37 -15.31 15.87
N VAL A 182 23.40 -14.73 17.08
CA VAL A 182 24.37 -13.70 17.46
C VAL A 182 25.14 -14.20 18.69
N GLU A 183 26.40 -14.55 18.49
CA GLU A 183 27.30 -15.00 19.56
C GLU A 183 28.18 -13.84 20.01
N ILE A 184 28.17 -13.55 21.32
CA ILE A 184 28.96 -12.48 21.92
C ILE A 184 30.00 -13.09 22.84
N SER A 185 31.27 -12.84 22.55
CA SER A 185 32.40 -13.25 23.39
C SER A 185 32.91 -12.09 24.23
N HIS A 186 33.02 -12.32 25.54
CA HIS A 186 33.62 -11.36 26.47
C HIS A 186 35.14 -11.16 26.24
N TRP A 187 35.75 -12.00 25.39
CA TRP A 187 37.12 -11.82 24.92
C TRP A 187 37.24 -10.86 23.72
N GLY A 188 36.12 -10.21 23.32
CA GLY A 188 36.13 -9.08 22.39
C GLY A 188 35.64 -9.38 20.98
N SER A 189 34.93 -10.49 20.75
CA SER A 189 34.35 -10.82 19.43
C SER A 189 32.83 -10.88 19.46
N ILE A 190 32.22 -10.55 18.32
CA ILE A 190 30.81 -10.79 18.01
C ILE A 190 30.77 -11.56 16.70
N GLN A 191 30.03 -12.67 16.68
CA GLN A 191 29.81 -13.47 15.48
C GLN A 191 28.31 -13.50 15.17
N VAL A 192 27.98 -13.36 13.89
CA VAL A 192 26.59 -13.39 13.41
C VAL A 192 26.50 -14.47 12.34
N THR A 193 25.63 -15.44 12.55
CA THR A 193 25.33 -16.52 11.61
C THR A 193 23.87 -16.43 11.20
N GLU A 194 23.58 -16.57 9.91
CA GLU A 194 22.23 -16.44 9.36
C GLU A 194 21.88 -17.66 8.52
N HIS A 195 20.70 -18.23 8.77
CA HIS A 195 20.12 -19.32 8.01
C HIS A 195 18.83 -18.83 7.35
N TYR A 196 18.78 -18.96 6.03
CA TYR A 196 17.64 -18.53 5.21
C TYR A 196 17.03 -19.74 4.49
N SER A 197 15.72 -19.94 4.63
CA SER A 197 14.93 -20.72 3.69
C SER A 197 14.27 -19.76 2.71
N LEU A 198 14.65 -19.86 1.43
CA LEU A 198 14.15 -18.99 0.37
C LEU A 198 13.35 -19.78 -0.65
N ALA A 199 12.22 -19.21 -1.08
CA ALA A 199 11.41 -19.70 -2.17
C ALA A 199 11.23 -18.62 -3.25
N HIS A 200 11.10 -19.03 -4.50
CA HIS A 200 10.63 -18.15 -5.56
C HIS A 200 9.10 -18.25 -5.66
N ALA A 201 8.39 -17.21 -5.26
CA ALA A 201 6.93 -17.13 -5.24
C ALA A 201 6.32 -16.57 -6.55
N GLY A 202 7.06 -16.64 -7.65
CA GLY A 202 6.59 -16.24 -8.97
C GLY A 202 5.77 -17.34 -9.63
N ALA A 203 5.54 -17.21 -10.93
CA ALA A 203 4.97 -18.29 -11.72
C ALA A 203 5.91 -19.51 -11.66
N ARG A 204 5.32 -20.70 -11.51
CA ARG A 204 6.07 -21.96 -11.43
C ARG A 204 6.58 -22.35 -12.80
N HIS A 205 7.77 -22.94 -12.84
CA HIS A 205 8.30 -23.50 -14.07
C HIS A 205 7.50 -24.72 -14.53
N MET A 206 7.07 -24.72 -15.79
CA MET A 206 6.49 -25.87 -16.48
C MET A 206 7.45 -26.38 -17.56
N GLY A 207 7.64 -27.70 -17.61
CA GLY A 207 8.46 -28.36 -18.62
C GLY A 207 9.84 -28.79 -18.11
N VAL A 208 10.75 -29.06 -19.05
CA VAL A 208 12.12 -29.51 -18.74
C VAL A 208 13.02 -28.30 -18.45
N PHE A 209 13.88 -28.44 -17.43
CA PHE A 209 14.97 -27.50 -17.19
C PHE A 209 16.20 -27.97 -17.97
N SER A 210 16.75 -27.10 -18.81
CA SER A 210 17.98 -27.34 -19.59
C SER A 210 19.03 -26.29 -19.31
#